data_AF-I3C445-F1
#
_entry.id   AF-I3C445-F1
#
_cell.length_a   1.000
_cell.length_b   1.000
_cell.length_c   1.000
_cell.angle_alpha   90.00
_cell.angle_beta   90.00
_cell.angle_gamma   90.00
#
_symmetry.space_group_name_H-M   'P 1'
#
loop_
_entity.id
_entity.type
_entity.pdbx_description
1 polymer ?
#
loop_
_entity_poly.entity_id
_entity_poly.type
_entity_poly.pdbx_seq_one_letter_code
_entity_poly.pdbx_strand_id
1 'polypeptide(L)'
;MLTVKRLKIALIFVAILGSVNMFAQAQPSVTPAKAENVSDAELQQFADAYMAMQKENQQAQQVMAKTIEEEGLELDRFNEIHKASMDPNTEIEASEEEIAMHKAAIAKLEKLQPEFEAKMKTIIEDSGLSLDRYQALGAAIQADQALQQKLQGIMMKNVQG
;
A
#
# COMPACT_ATOMS: atom_id res chain seq x y z
N MET A 1 9.60 30.66 14.47
CA MET A 1 8.66 29.56 14.76
C MET A 1 7.32 29.89 14.11
N LEU A 2 7.01 29.30 12.95
CA LEU A 2 5.71 29.45 12.32
C LEU A 2 4.84 28.23 12.66
N THR A 3 3.69 28.47 13.30
CA THR A 3 2.66 27.46 13.55
C THR A 3 1.83 27.24 12.28
N VAL A 4 1.96 26.06 11.67
CA VAL A 4 1.23 25.70 10.44
C VAL A 4 -0.19 25.26 10.79
N LYS A 5 -1.21 25.88 10.18
CA LYS A 5 -2.63 25.49 10.35
C LYS A 5 -2.88 24.10 9.75
N ARG A 6 -3.50 23.23 10.56
CA ARG A 6 -3.71 21.79 10.33
C ARG A 6 -4.69 21.54 9.17
N LEU A 7 -4.22 20.95 8.07
CA LEU A 7 -5.08 20.38 7.03
C LEU A 7 -5.29 18.90 7.34
N LYS A 8 -6.52 18.48 7.60
CA LYS A 8 -6.86 17.09 7.94
C LYS A 8 -6.91 16.26 6.66
N ILE A 9 -5.77 15.77 6.19
CA ILE A 9 -5.72 14.74 5.15
C ILE A 9 -5.41 13.42 5.83
N ALA A 10 -6.40 12.52 5.86
CA ALA A 10 -6.26 11.19 6.40
C ALA A 10 -5.61 10.29 5.33
N LEU A 11 -4.29 10.11 5.41
CA LEU A 11 -3.57 9.06 4.67
C LEU A 11 -3.67 7.76 5.47
N ILE A 12 -4.61 6.90 5.09
CA ILE A 12 -4.77 5.58 5.72
C ILE A 12 -3.79 4.61 5.07
N PHE A 13 -2.60 4.49 5.65
CA PHE A 13 -1.73 3.33 5.48
C PHE A 13 -1.55 2.67 6.85
N VAL A 14 -2.42 1.74 7.20
CA VAL A 14 -2.20 0.82 8.32
C VAL A 14 -2.39 -0.60 7.84
N ALA A 15 -1.27 -1.30 7.70
CA ALA A 15 -1.21 -2.74 7.54
C ALA A 15 -1.13 -3.40 8.92
N ILE A 16 -2.16 -4.21 9.23
CA ILE A 16 -2.11 -5.57 9.80
C ILE A 16 -2.00 -5.76 11.34
N LEU A 17 -3.14 -6.23 11.87
CA LEU A 17 -3.40 -7.24 12.91
C LEU A 17 -2.85 -7.09 14.34
N GLY A 18 -3.78 -6.88 15.27
CA GLY A 18 -3.65 -7.19 16.70
C GLY A 18 -4.99 -6.98 17.40
N SER A 19 -5.61 -8.07 17.84
CA SER A 19 -6.93 -8.15 18.47
C SER A 19 -7.14 -7.16 19.62
N VAL A 20 -8.07 -6.21 19.43
CA VAL A 20 -8.81 -5.59 20.55
C VAL A 20 -10.29 -5.62 20.20
N ASN A 21 -11.00 -6.59 20.77
CA ASN A 21 -12.44 -6.51 20.91
C ASN A 21 -12.74 -5.38 21.91
N MET A 22 -13.15 -4.23 21.41
CA MET A 22 -14.01 -3.27 22.10
C MET A 22 -14.24 -2.13 21.13
N PHE A 23 -15.45 -2.08 20.54
CA PHE A 23 -16.23 -0.91 20.13
C PHE A 23 -17.27 -1.39 19.11
N ALA A 24 -18.46 -1.70 19.63
CA ALA A 24 -19.67 -1.87 18.86
C ALA A 24 -20.11 -0.49 18.32
N GLN A 25 -19.50 -0.03 17.23
CA GLN A 25 -20.08 1.00 16.38
C GLN A 25 -19.97 0.54 14.94
N ALA A 26 -21.14 0.52 14.29
CA ALA A 26 -21.37 0.03 12.95
C ALA A 26 -20.45 0.72 11.92
N GLN A 27 -19.31 0.10 11.64
CA GLN A 27 -18.70 0.17 10.32
C GLN A 27 -19.22 -1.04 9.53
N PRO A 28 -19.62 -0.89 8.26
CA PRO A 28 -19.84 -2.04 7.40
C PRO A 28 -18.50 -2.78 7.32
N SER A 29 -18.39 -3.84 8.11
CA SER A 29 -17.36 -4.84 7.93
C SER A 29 -17.62 -5.48 6.57
N VAL A 30 -16.88 -5.06 5.56
CA VAL A 30 -16.67 -5.86 4.36
C VAL A 30 -15.91 -7.09 4.81
N THR A 31 -16.63 -8.09 5.32
CA THR A 31 -16.12 -9.45 5.42
C THR A 31 -15.83 -9.88 3.98
N PRO A 32 -14.56 -10.07 3.59
CA PRO A 32 -14.29 -10.62 2.27
C PRO A 32 -15.01 -11.96 2.20
N ALA A 33 -15.77 -12.17 1.12
CA ALA A 33 -16.43 -13.45 0.88
C ALA A 33 -15.36 -14.54 1.00
N LYS A 34 -15.60 -15.51 1.89
CA LYS A 34 -14.68 -16.63 2.07
C LYS A 34 -14.50 -17.30 0.71
N ALA A 35 -13.28 -17.34 0.19
CA ALA A 35 -13.02 -18.10 -1.04
C ALA A 35 -13.12 -19.59 -0.71
N GLU A 36 -14.33 -20.13 -0.76
CA GLU A 36 -14.55 -21.57 -0.77
C GLU A 36 -14.05 -22.12 -2.11
N ASN A 37 -13.38 -23.28 -2.08
CA ASN A 37 -12.88 -23.99 -3.26
C ASN A 37 -11.87 -23.19 -4.10
N VAL A 38 -10.75 -22.78 -3.49
CA VAL A 38 -9.60 -22.22 -4.23
C VAL A 38 -8.99 -23.27 -5.14
N SER A 39 -8.99 -23.02 -6.45
CA SER A 39 -8.38 -23.91 -7.44
C SER A 39 -6.88 -23.64 -7.63
N ASP A 40 -6.15 -24.63 -8.17
CA ASP A 40 -4.73 -24.45 -8.49
C ASP A 40 -4.51 -23.39 -9.59
N ALA A 41 -5.47 -23.23 -10.51
CA ALA A 41 -5.44 -22.17 -11.53
C ALA A 41 -5.55 -20.78 -10.89
N GLU A 42 -6.47 -20.60 -9.93
CA GLU A 42 -6.61 -19.33 -9.22
C GLU A 42 -5.41 -19.01 -8.33
N LEU A 43 -4.74 -20.03 -7.77
CA LEU A 43 -3.48 -19.83 -7.06
C LEU A 43 -2.36 -19.37 -8.00
N GLN A 44 -2.32 -19.87 -9.24
CA GLN A 44 -1.38 -19.40 -10.25
C GLN A 44 -1.66 -17.94 -10.63
N GLN A 45 -2.92 -17.61 -10.94
CA GLN A 45 -3.31 -16.23 -11.26
C GLN A 45 -3.01 -15.27 -10.12
N PHE A 46 -3.25 -15.70 -8.87
CA PHE A 46 -2.89 -14.93 -7.68
C PHE A 46 -1.38 -14.75 -7.56
N ALA A 47 -0.59 -15.79 -7.79
CA ALA A 47 0.88 -15.69 -7.77
C ALA A 47 1.39 -14.69 -8.82
N ASP A 48 0.84 -14.74 -10.04
CA ASP A 48 1.22 -13.86 -11.14
C ASP A 48 0.90 -12.40 -10.82
N ALA A 49 -0.33 -12.12 -10.36
CA ALA A 49 -0.72 -10.80 -9.87
C ALA A 49 0.16 -10.32 -8.72
N TYR A 50 0.45 -11.20 -7.75
CA TYR A 50 1.25 -10.86 -6.58
C TYR A 50 2.69 -10.47 -6.97
N MET A 51 3.33 -11.23 -7.87
CA MET A 51 4.68 -10.92 -8.36
C MET A 51 4.71 -9.63 -9.19
N ALA A 52 3.72 -9.41 -10.05
CA ALA A 52 3.61 -8.17 -10.81
C ALA A 52 3.39 -6.96 -9.89
N MET A 53 2.53 -7.12 -8.87
CA MET A 53 2.28 -6.11 -7.83
C MET A 53 3.56 -5.79 -7.04
N GLN A 54 4.35 -6.80 -6.67
CA GLN A 54 5.64 -6.59 -6.00
C GLN A 54 6.59 -5.73 -6.84
N LYS A 55 6.67 -6.00 -8.15
CA LYS A 55 7.49 -5.21 -9.06
C LYS A 55 6.97 -3.77 -9.21
N GLU A 56 5.66 -3.60 -9.38
CA GLU A 56 5.06 -2.25 -9.46
C GLU A 56 5.27 -1.46 -8.17
N ASN A 57 5.16 -2.11 -7.00
CA ASN A 57 5.43 -1.46 -5.71
C ASN A 57 6.87 -0.95 -5.61
N GLN A 58 7.85 -1.69 -6.12
CA GLN A 58 9.24 -1.23 -6.18
C GLN A 58 9.39 -0.02 -7.11
N GLN A 59 8.70 -0.01 -8.25
CA GLN A 59 8.70 1.13 -9.17
C GLN A 59 8.02 2.35 -8.55
N ALA A 60 6.90 2.17 -7.86
CA ALA A 60 6.21 3.24 -7.14
C ALA A 60 7.09 3.86 -6.05
N GLN A 61 7.87 3.05 -5.31
CA GLN A 61 8.85 3.54 -4.35
C GLN A 61 9.93 4.41 -5.02
N GLN A 62 10.44 4.00 -6.18
CA GLN A 62 11.42 4.79 -6.94
C GLN A 62 10.83 6.10 -7.45
N VAL A 63 9.59 6.07 -7.97
CA VAL A 63 8.88 7.26 -8.43
C VAL A 63 8.65 8.23 -7.27
N MET A 64 8.28 7.73 -6.09
CA MET A 64 8.09 8.54 -4.89
C MET A 64 9.40 9.22 -4.47
N ALA A 65 10.48 8.44 -4.33
CA ALA A 65 11.80 8.98 -3.96
C ALA A 65 12.25 10.07 -4.93
N LYS A 66 12.17 9.80 -6.24
CA LYS A 66 12.52 10.77 -7.28
C LYS A 66 11.64 12.03 -7.22
N THR A 67 10.33 11.88 -6.99
CA THR A 67 9.40 13.03 -6.90
C THR A 67 9.77 13.95 -5.73
N ILE A 68 10.24 13.38 -4.62
CA ILE A 68 10.70 14.12 -3.45
C ILE A 68 12.03 14.81 -3.73
N GLU A 69 12.99 14.10 -4.33
CA GLU A 69 14.29 14.64 -4.73
C GLU A 69 14.17 15.79 -5.74
N GLU A 70 13.21 15.71 -6.68
CA GLU A 70 12.91 16.78 -7.64
C GLU A 70 12.41 18.08 -6.98
N GLU A 71 11.86 18.00 -5.77
CA GLU A 71 11.47 19.16 -4.98
C GLU A 71 12.62 19.72 -4.12
N GLY A 72 13.81 19.12 -4.20
CA GLY A 72 15.00 19.55 -3.46
C GLY A 72 15.08 19.00 -2.04
N LEU A 73 14.31 17.96 -1.72
CA LEU A 73 14.30 17.34 -0.40
C LEU A 73 14.84 15.91 -0.49
N GLU A 74 15.66 15.51 0.48
CA GLU A 74 16.07 14.10 0.63
C GLU A 74 14.90 13.28 1.17
N LEU A 75 14.81 12.00 0.78
CA LEU A 75 13.72 11.11 1.21
C LEU A 75 13.63 10.99 2.74
N ASP A 76 14.76 10.83 3.43
CA ASP A 76 14.77 10.74 4.89
C ASP A 76 14.27 12.03 5.53
N ARG A 77 14.68 13.18 4.98
CA ARG A 77 14.26 14.49 5.49
C ARG A 77 12.77 14.74 5.24
N PHE A 78 12.26 14.33 4.09
CA PHE A 78 10.82 14.31 3.82
C PHE A 78 10.08 13.48 4.85
N ASN A 79 10.55 12.26 5.16
CA ASN A 79 9.92 11.35 6.11
C ASN A 79 9.89 11.91 7.53
N GLU A 80 10.96 12.55 7.98
CA GLU A 80 11.02 13.23 9.27
C GLU A 80 9.97 14.34 9.38
N ILE A 81 9.94 15.25 8.40
CA ILE A 81 8.99 16.37 8.36
C ILE A 81 7.56 15.84 8.24
N HIS A 82 7.33 14.83 7.40
CA HIS A 82 6.03 14.20 7.22
C HIS A 82 5.51 13.57 8.50
N LYS A 83 6.32 12.77 9.19
CA LYS A 83 5.95 12.14 10.47
C LYS A 83 5.59 13.19 11.52
N ALA A 84 6.40 14.23 11.66
CA ALA A 84 6.12 15.34 12.58
C ALA A 84 4.85 16.11 12.20
N SER A 85 4.55 16.24 10.90
CA SER A 85 3.32 16.89 10.43
C SER A 85 2.04 16.10 10.77
N MET A 86 2.15 14.78 10.95
CA MET A 86 1.04 13.88 11.24
C MET A 86 0.81 13.66 12.74
N ASP A 87 1.86 13.74 13.56
CA ASP A 87 1.77 13.60 15.02
C ASP A 87 1.86 14.96 15.72
N PRO A 88 0.78 15.45 16.37
CA PRO A 88 0.79 16.74 17.06
C PRO A 88 1.72 16.78 18.27
N ASN A 89 2.24 15.64 18.75
CA ASN A 89 3.18 15.58 19.86
C ASN A 89 4.65 15.49 19.39
N THR A 90 4.88 15.34 18.08
CA THR A 90 6.22 15.31 17.52
C THR A 90 6.59 16.72 17.06
N GLU A 91 7.53 17.34 17.76
CA GLU A 91 8.13 18.60 17.31
C GLU A 91 9.30 18.32 16.36
N ILE A 92 9.41 19.12 15.30
CA ILE A 92 10.56 19.09 14.40
C ILE A 92 11.03 20.52 14.12
N GLU A 93 12.33 20.70 14.11
CA GLU A 93 12.94 21.92 13.58
C GLU A 93 13.09 21.77 12.07
N ALA A 94 12.31 22.56 11.32
CA ALA A 94 12.37 22.64 9.87
C ALA A 94 12.27 24.11 9.45
N SER A 95 13.06 24.48 8.44
CA SER A 95 13.03 25.79 7.82
C SER A 95 11.73 26.01 7.03
N GLU A 96 11.40 27.26 6.73
CA GLU A 96 10.25 27.58 5.88
C GLU A 96 10.40 27.00 4.48
N GLU A 97 11.63 26.93 3.96
CA GLU A 97 11.97 26.33 2.67
C GLU A 97 11.70 24.83 2.67
N GLU A 98 12.17 24.08 3.68
CA GLU A 98 11.90 22.64 3.82
C GLU A 98 10.40 22.35 3.94
N ILE A 99 9.66 23.19 4.66
CA ILE A 99 8.19 23.07 4.76
C ILE A 99 7.52 23.32 3.40
N ALA A 100 8.03 24.25 2.59
CA ALA A 100 7.52 24.51 1.25
C ALA A 100 7.80 23.35 0.29
N MET A 101 9.03 22.84 0.27
CA MET A 101 9.45 21.68 -0.53
C MET A 101 8.64 20.43 -0.16
N HIS A 102 8.46 20.18 1.13
CA HIS A 102 7.63 19.07 1.64
C HIS A 102 6.18 19.15 1.15
N LYS A 103 5.55 20.32 1.23
CA LYS A 103 4.17 20.52 0.73
C LYS A 103 4.06 20.32 -0.77
N ALA A 104 5.03 20.82 -1.53
CA ALA A 104 5.06 20.65 -2.98
C ALA A 104 5.22 19.17 -3.37
N ALA A 105 6.10 18.44 -2.68
CA ALA A 105 6.28 17.00 -2.85
C ALA A 105 4.99 16.24 -2.55
N ILE A 106 4.30 16.53 -1.43
CA ILE A 106 2.99 15.94 -1.12
C ILE A 106 2.00 16.19 -2.26
N ALA A 107 1.87 17.44 -2.71
CA ALA A 107 0.92 17.79 -3.77
C ALA A 107 1.21 17.09 -5.11
N LYS A 108 2.48 16.80 -5.42
CA LYS A 108 2.86 15.97 -6.57
C LYS A 108 2.53 14.50 -6.36
N LEU A 109 2.86 13.95 -5.19
CA LEU A 109 2.58 12.55 -4.85
C LEU A 109 1.06 12.26 -4.84
N GLU A 110 0.25 13.19 -4.34
CA GLU A 110 -1.22 13.09 -4.38
C GLU A 110 -1.76 12.97 -5.81
N LYS A 111 -1.15 13.67 -6.78
CA LYS A 111 -1.53 13.58 -8.19
C LYS A 111 -1.17 12.26 -8.83
N LEU A 112 -0.22 11.51 -8.26
CA LEU A 112 0.18 10.18 -8.76
C LEU A 112 -0.73 9.06 -8.22
N GLN A 113 -1.48 9.30 -7.14
CA GLN A 113 -2.32 8.26 -6.52
C GLN A 113 -3.29 7.58 -7.52
N PRO A 114 -4.04 8.31 -8.37
CA PRO A 114 -4.95 7.68 -9.31
C PRO A 114 -4.25 6.81 -10.35
N GLU A 115 -3.02 7.16 -10.74
CA GLU A 115 -2.21 6.35 -11.66
C GLU A 115 -1.81 5.04 -11.00
N PHE A 116 -1.33 5.08 -9.76
CA PHE A 116 -0.99 3.87 -9.01
C PHE A 116 -2.21 2.98 -8.77
N GLU A 117 -3.35 3.55 -8.39
CA GLU A 117 -4.61 2.80 -8.25
C GLU A 117 -5.03 2.12 -9.55
N ALA A 118 -4.95 2.83 -10.67
CA ALA A 118 -5.27 2.27 -11.99
C ALA A 118 -4.33 1.11 -12.34
N LYS A 119 -3.02 1.27 -12.13
CA LYS A 119 -2.03 0.21 -12.39
C LYS A 119 -2.26 -1.03 -11.52
N MET A 120 -2.54 -0.85 -10.23
CA MET A 120 -2.86 -1.98 -9.34
C MET A 120 -4.08 -2.76 -9.84
N LYS A 121 -5.13 -2.05 -10.28
CA LYS A 121 -6.32 -2.67 -10.84
C LYS A 121 -5.98 -3.44 -12.12
N THR A 122 -5.24 -2.83 -13.05
CA THR A 122 -4.81 -3.46 -14.30
C THR A 122 -3.99 -4.72 -14.05
N ILE A 123 -3.04 -4.70 -13.12
CA ILE A 123 -2.22 -5.87 -12.76
C ILE A 123 -3.09 -7.06 -12.34
N ILE A 124 -4.14 -6.81 -11.55
CA ILE A 124 -5.05 -7.86 -11.08
C ILE A 124 -5.95 -8.36 -12.23
N GLU A 125 -6.45 -7.45 -13.05
CA GLU A 125 -7.30 -7.80 -14.20
C GLU A 125 -6.51 -8.60 -15.26
N ASP A 126 -5.25 -8.22 -15.52
CA ASP A 126 -4.36 -8.91 -16.46
C ASP A 126 -3.99 -10.32 -16.00
N SER A 127 -4.02 -10.59 -14.69
CA SER A 127 -3.88 -11.95 -14.16
C SER A 127 -5.14 -12.80 -14.34
N GLY A 128 -6.22 -12.23 -14.89
CA GLY A 128 -7.52 -12.86 -15.05
C GLY A 128 -8.34 -12.95 -13.77
N LEU A 129 -8.03 -12.13 -12.76
CA LEU A 129 -8.80 -12.02 -11.53
C LEU A 129 -9.59 -10.71 -11.49
N SER A 130 -10.72 -10.71 -10.79
CA SER A 130 -11.32 -9.47 -10.31
C SER A 130 -10.64 -9.03 -9.01
N LEU A 131 -10.74 -7.74 -8.67
CA LEU A 131 -10.25 -7.20 -7.40
C LEU A 131 -10.84 -7.95 -6.20
N ASP A 132 -12.16 -8.16 -6.18
CA ASP A 132 -12.85 -8.88 -5.11
C ASP A 132 -12.34 -10.32 -4.98
N ARG A 133 -12.11 -11.01 -6.11
CA ARG A 133 -11.59 -12.39 -6.08
C ARG A 133 -10.15 -12.43 -5.60
N TYR A 134 -9.31 -11.49 -6.04
CA TYR A 134 -7.94 -11.38 -5.55
C TYR A 134 -7.88 -11.17 -4.03
N GLN A 135 -8.72 -10.28 -3.49
CA GLN A 135 -8.82 -10.06 -2.04
C GLN A 135 -9.32 -11.30 -1.29
N ALA A 136 -10.36 -11.97 -1.81
CA ALA A 136 -10.90 -13.19 -1.23
C ALA A 136 -9.87 -14.33 -1.20
N LEU A 137 -9.09 -14.48 -2.29
CA LEU A 137 -7.99 -15.45 -2.37
C LEU A 137 -6.90 -15.12 -1.35
N GLY A 138 -6.49 -13.86 -1.24
CA GLY A 138 -5.51 -13.42 -0.23
C GLY A 138 -5.95 -13.77 1.20
N ALA A 139 -7.21 -13.52 1.54
CA ALA A 139 -7.76 -13.87 2.85
C ALA A 139 -7.79 -15.39 3.09
N ALA A 140 -8.18 -16.17 2.08
CA ALA A 140 -8.21 -17.63 2.19
C ALA A 140 -6.80 -18.23 2.32
N ILE A 141 -5.84 -17.75 1.53
CA ILE A 141 -4.43 -18.16 1.61
C ILE A 141 -3.87 -17.81 2.99
N GLN A 142 -4.15 -16.62 3.52
CA GLN A 142 -3.68 -16.24 4.86
C GLN A 142 -4.24 -17.16 5.96
N ALA A 143 -5.47 -17.66 5.80
CA ALA A 143 -6.14 -18.51 6.78
C ALA A 143 -5.81 -20.00 6.66
N ASP A 144 -5.26 -20.47 5.53
CA ASP A 144 -5.05 -21.90 5.24
C ASP A 144 -3.58 -22.21 4.92
N GLN A 145 -2.93 -22.97 5.82
CA GLN A 145 -1.52 -23.34 5.68
C GLN A 145 -1.23 -24.20 4.44
N ALA A 146 -2.17 -25.05 4.00
CA ALA A 146 -1.99 -25.87 2.82
C ALA A 146 -2.01 -25.00 1.54
N LEU A 147 -2.88 -23.98 1.49
CA LEU A 147 -2.86 -23.00 0.41
C LEU A 147 -1.57 -22.18 0.39
N GLN A 148 -1.03 -21.80 1.55
CA GLN A 148 0.27 -21.12 1.64
C GLN A 148 1.41 -21.97 1.07
N GLN A 149 1.47 -23.25 1.43
CA GLN A 149 2.48 -24.17 0.92
C GLN A 149 2.35 -24.37 -0.59
N LYS A 150 1.13 -24.49 -1.11
CA LYS A 150 0.89 -24.57 -2.55
C LYS A 150 1.36 -23.31 -3.28
N LEU A 151 0.97 -22.14 -2.78
CA LEU A 151 1.39 -20.86 -3.36
C LEU A 151 2.92 -20.72 -3.35
N GLN A 152 3.58 -21.09 -2.25
CA GLN A 152 5.04 -21.10 -2.17
C GLN A 152 5.66 -22.01 -3.24
N GLY A 153 5.11 -23.20 -3.45
CA GLY A 153 5.56 -24.11 -4.50
C GLY A 153 5.39 -23.55 -5.92
N ILE A 154 4.29 -22.83 -6.18
CA ILE A 154 4.07 -22.11 -7.44
C ILE A 154 5.12 -21.02 -7.63
N MET A 155 5.30 -20.15 -6.61
CA MET A 155 6.27 -19.05 -6.67
C MET A 155 7.71 -19.54 -6.90
N MET A 156 8.11 -20.64 -6.25
CA MET A 156 9.44 -21.23 -6.47
C MET A 156 9.66 -21.72 -7.91
N LYS A 157 8.61 -22.23 -8.56
CA LYS A 157 8.69 -22.70 -9.96
C LYS A 157 8.77 -21.52 -10.93
N ASN A 158 7.95 -20.49 -10.72
CA ASN A 158 7.93 -19.29 -11.56
C ASN A 158 9.28 -18.53 -11.57
N VAL A 159 10.06 -18.60 -10.48
CA VAL A 159 11.39 -17.97 -10.40
C VAL A 159 12.49 -18.78 -11.11
N GLN A 160 12.27 -20.08 -11.34
CA GLN A 160 13.24 -20.99 -11.97
C GLN A 160 12.95 -21.26 -13.46
N GLY A 161 11.81 -20.78 -13.96
CA GLY A 161 11.36 -20.92 -15.35
C GLY A 161 11.79 -19.78 -16.26
#